data_AF-A0A0A8X9Q3-F1
#
_entry.id   AF-A0A0A8X9Q3-F1
#
_cell.length_a   1.000
_cell.length_b   1.000
_cell.length_c   1.000
_cell.angle_alpha   90.00
_cell.angle_beta   90.00
_cell.angle_gamma   90.00
#
_symmetry.space_group_name_H-M   'P 1'
#
loop_
_entity.id
_entity.type
_entity.pdbx_description
1 polymer ?
#
loop_
_entity_poly.entity_id
_entity_poly.type
_entity_poly.pdbx_seq_one_letter_code
_entity_poly.pdbx_strand_id
1 'polypeptide(L)' 'MKKYLLFAGSFILAYIVLQIVSGLLLTTFYTPEIPLEAAGLPSQVEFGNTNSIPLVISVLSLGIAFAVTRLFSKSQKS' A
#
# COMPACT_ATOMS: atom_id res chain seq x y z
N MET A 1 -17.47 6.71 22.94
CA MET A 1 -17.30 7.13 21.53
C MET A 1 -16.22 8.21 21.36
N LYS A 2 -16.17 9.27 22.19
CA LYS A 2 -15.15 10.34 22.07
C LYS A 2 -13.68 9.88 22.25
N LYS A 3 -13.40 8.96 23.18
CA LYS A 3 -12.05 8.41 23.41
C LYS A 3 -11.53 7.58 22.22
N TYR A 4 -12.42 6.84 21.55
CA TYR A 4 -12.10 6.08 20.34
C TYR A 4 -11.79 7.01 19.15
N LEU A 5 -12.52 8.11 19.02
CA LEU A 5 -12.25 9.12 17.99
C LEU A 5 -10.89 9.82 18.22
N LEU A 6 -10.53 10.13 19.47
CA LEU A 6 -9.21 10.68 19.80
C LEU A 6 -8.08 9.70 19.46
N PHE A 7 -8.27 8.41 19.78
CA PHE A 7 -7.32 7.36 19.43
C PHE A 7 -7.18 7.20 17.90
N ALA A 8 -8.30 7.11 17.18
CA ALA A 8 -8.31 7.00 15.72
C ALA A 8 -7.65 8.23 15.07
N GLY A 9 -7.91 9.43 15.58
CA GLY A 9 -7.25 10.66 15.13
C GLY A 9 -5.73 10.59 15.31
N SER A 10 -5.25 10.16 16.48
CA SER A 10 -3.82 9.97 16.73
C SER A 10 -3.20 8.90 15.82
N PHE A 11 -3.92 7.81 15.56
CA PHE A 11 -3.46 6.74 14.67
C PHE A 11 -3.33 7.22 13.23
N ILE A 12 -4.33 7.93 12.70
CA ILE A 12 -4.31 8.50 11.35
C ILE A 12 -3.12 9.46 11.20
N LEU A 13 -2.88 10.31 12.21
CA LEU A 13 -1.79 11.28 12.17
C LEU A 13 -0.42 10.58 12.15
N ALA A 14 -0.23 9.55 12.99
CA ALA A 14 0.97 8.71 12.97
C ALA A 14 1.13 7.95 11.63
N TYR A 15 0.04 7.44 11.06
CA TYR A 15 0.05 6.76 9.77
C TYR A 15 0.47 7.69 8.62
N ILE A 16 -0.01 8.93 8.60
CA ILE A 16 0.42 9.93 7.60
C ILE A 16 1.93 10.17 7.69
N VAL A 17 2.46 10.35 8.90
CA VAL A 17 3.90 10.53 9.12
C VAL A 17 4.68 9.32 8.60
N LEU A 18 4.24 8.11 8.95
CA LEU A 18 4.85 6.86 8.47
C LEU A 18 4.84 6.79 6.94
N GLN A 19 3.72 7.12 6.30
CA GLN A 19 3.57 7.09 4.84
C GLN A 19 4.51 8.09 4.16
N ILE A 20 4.65 9.31 4.70
CA ILE A 20 5.58 10.32 4.17
C ILE A 20 7.01 9.83 4.29
N VAL A 21 7.43 9.34 5.46
CA VAL A 21 8.80 8.84 5.66
C VAL A 21 9.09 7.64 4.75
N SER A 22 8.14 6.71 4.64
CA SER A 22 8.28 5.52 3.79
C SER A 22 8.37 5.92 2.31
N GLY A 23 7.52 6.86 1.88
CA GLY A 23 7.55 7.42 0.53
C GLY A 23 8.86 8.12 0.22
N LEU A 24 9.39 8.92 1.15
CA LEU A 24 10.69 9.58 0.99
C LEU A 24 11.81 8.55 0.84
N LEU A 25 11.86 7.52 1.69
CA LEU A 25 12.84 6.45 1.56
C LEU A 25 12.75 5.76 0.19
N LEU A 26 11.53 5.38 -0.23
CA LEU A 26 11.30 4.81 -1.55
C LEU A 26 11.81 5.72 -2.67
N THR A 27 11.53 7.04 -2.61
CA THR A 27 12.02 7.98 -3.62
C THR A 27 13.53 8.15 -3.61
N THR A 28 14.19 8.08 -2.46
CA THR A 28 15.67 8.14 -2.39
C THR A 28 16.34 6.91 -2.99
N PHE A 29 15.70 5.74 -2.92
CA PHE A 29 16.22 4.50 -3.50
C PHE A 29 15.70 4.22 -4.91
N TYR A 30 14.72 4.97 -5.40
CA TYR A 30 14.13 4.78 -6.72
C TYR A 30 14.75 5.73 -7.74
N THR A 31 15.44 5.16 -8.74
CA THR A 31 15.90 5.92 -9.91
C THR A 31 14.89 5.72 -11.03
N PRO A 32 14.23 6.78 -11.53
CA PRO A 32 13.31 6.63 -12.65
C PRO A 32 14.12 6.39 -13.93
N GLU A 33 13.96 5.22 -14.53
CA GLU A 33 14.39 4.99 -15.91
C GLU A 33 13.44 5.76 -16.84
N ILE A 34 13.95 6.76 -17.54
CA ILE A 34 13.22 7.44 -18.62
C ILE A 34 13.75 6.86 -19.94
N PRO A 35 13.00 5.99 -20.64
CA PRO A 35 13.43 5.47 -21.92
C PRO A 35 13.57 6.61 -22.93
N LEU A 36 14.77 6.74 -23.52
CA LEU A 36 15.08 7.69 -24.59
C LEU A 36 14.29 7.43 -25.91
N GLU A 37 13.51 6.35 -25.97
CA GLU A 37 12.79 5.88 -27.16
C GLU A 37 11.42 6.54 -27.39
N ALA A 38 11.08 7.59 -26.64
CA ALA A 38 9.82 8.32 -26.80
C ALA A 38 9.65 9.04 -28.16
N ALA A 39 10.71 9.10 -28.99
CA ALA A 39 10.68 9.73 -30.31
C ALA A 39 10.26 8.80 -31.47
N GLY A 40 9.87 7.54 -31.21
CA GLY A 40 9.56 6.57 -32.28
C GLY A 40 8.64 5.42 -31.89
N LEU A 41 7.70 5.61 -30.95
CA LEU A 41 6.83 4.54 -30.50
C LEU A 41 5.83 4.11 -31.60
N PRO A 42 5.76 2.82 -31.96
CA PRO A 42 4.73 2.32 -32.86
C PRO A 42 3.33 2.52 -32.26
N SER A 43 2.33 2.79 -33.10
CA SER A 43 0.90 2.96 -32.75
C SER A 43 0.22 1.66 -32.25
N GLN A 44 1.00 0.73 -31.70
CA GLN A 44 0.52 -0.56 -31.18
C GLN A 44 0.66 -0.56 -29.66
N VAL A 45 -0.47 -0.81 -28.99
CA VAL A 45 -0.52 -0.92 -27.54
C VAL A 45 0.10 -2.26 -27.14
N GLU A 46 1.38 -2.22 -26.79
CA GLU A 46 2.05 -3.31 -26.09
C GLU A 46 1.57 -3.29 -24.62
N PHE A 47 0.80 -4.30 -24.21
CA PHE A 47 0.56 -4.51 -22.79
C PHE A 47 1.87 -5.01 -22.17
N GLY A 48 2.65 -4.07 -21.62
CA GLY A 48 3.95 -4.35 -21.02
C GLY A 48 3.90 -5.47 -19.98
N ASN A 49 5.08 -5.96 -19.58
CA ASN A 49 5.23 -7.08 -18.66
C ASN A 49 4.36 -6.91 -17.39
N THR A 50 3.41 -7.82 -17.20
CA THR A 50 2.49 -7.77 -16.06
C THR A 50 3.22 -8.21 -14.79
N ASN A 51 3.56 -7.25 -13.95
CA ASN A 51 4.16 -7.54 -12.66
C ASN A 51 3.09 -8.09 -11.70
N SER A 52 3.23 -9.34 -11.26
CA SER A 52 2.27 -10.01 -10.36
C SER A 52 2.36 -9.57 -8.90
N ILE A 53 3.35 -8.74 -8.54
CA ILE A 53 3.57 -8.23 -7.17
C ILE A 53 2.31 -7.58 -6.55
N PRO A 54 1.53 -6.72 -7.25
CA PRO A 54 0.32 -6.11 -6.69
C PRO A 54 -0.74 -7.14 -6.28
N LEU A 55 -0.86 -8.24 -7.03
CA LEU A 55 -1.82 -9.31 -6.73
C LEU A 55 -1.40 -10.07 -5.45
N VAL A 56 -0.11 -10.38 -5.31
CA VAL A 56 0.44 -11.04 -4.11
C VAL A 56 0.21 -10.17 -2.86
N ILE A 57 0.51 -8.87 -2.93
CA ILE A 57 0.29 -7.93 -1.82
C ILE A 57 -1.20 -7.86 -1.46
N SER A 58 -2.09 -7.88 -2.45
CA SER A 58 -3.55 -7.86 -2.23
C SER A 58 -4.04 -9.10 -1.48
N VAL A 59 -3.57 -10.29 -1.87
CA VAL A 59 -3.92 -11.56 -1.20
C VAL A 59 -3.38 -11.60 0.23
N LEU A 60 -2.15 -11.14 0.45
CA LEU A 60 -1.56 -11.03 1.79
C LEU A 60 -2.34 -10.07 2.68
N SER A 61 -2.72 -8.90 2.15
CA SER A 61 -3.54 -7.92 2.86
C SER A 61 -4.88 -8.51 3.26
N LEU A 62 -5.55 -9.24 2.35
CA LEU A 62 -6.80 -9.94 2.64
C LEU A 62 -6.63 -10.97 3.78
N GLY A 63 -5.56 -11.77 3.75
CA GLY A 63 -5.24 -12.74 4.80
C GLY A 63 -5.03 -12.09 6.16
N ILE A 64 -4.27 -11.00 6.22
CA ILE A 64 -4.00 -10.24 7.45
C ILE A 64 -5.29 -9.62 7.98
N ALA A 65 -6.09 -8.97 7.13
CA ALA A 65 -7.36 -8.36 7.52
C ALA A 65 -8.33 -9.39 8.11
N PHE A 66 -8.42 -10.57 7.49
CA PHE A 66 -9.24 -11.67 8.00
C PHE A 66 -8.73 -12.20 9.35
N ALA A 67 -7.43 -12.42 9.49
CA ALA A 67 -6.82 -12.90 10.74
C ALA A 67 -7.05 -11.91 11.89
N VAL A 68 -6.80 -10.63 11.65
CA VAL A 68 -7.03 -9.55 12.62
C VAL A 68 -8.50 -9.51 13.03
N THR A 69 -9.43 -9.49 12.07
CA THR A 69 -10.87 -9.47 12.34
C THR A 69 -11.31 -10.66 13.19
N ARG A 70 -10.78 -11.86 12.89
CA ARG A 70 -11.09 -13.09 13.65
C ARG A 70 -10.57 -13.03 15.09
N LEU A 71 -9.37 -12.50 15.32
CA LEU A 71 -8.78 -12.37 16.65
C LEU A 71 -9.56 -11.38 17.52
N PHE A 72 -9.93 -10.21 16.98
CA PHE A 72 -10.72 -9.22 17.71
C PHE A 72 -12.15 -9.70 18.00
N SER A 73 -12.77 -10.45 17.07
CA SER A 73 -14.11 -11.02 17.27
C SER A 73 -14.15 -12.11 18.35
N LYS A 74 -13.07 -12.90 18.49
CA LYS A 74 -12.94 -13.88 19.60
C LYS A 74 -12.79 -13.20 20.96
N SER A 75 -12.09 -12.07 21.04
CA SER A 75 -11.86 -11.35 22.29
C SER A 75 -13.11 -10.68 22.87
N GLN A 76 -14.15 -10.45 22.07
CA GLN A 76 -15.44 -9.88 22.51
C GLN A 76 -16.39 -10.93 23.11
N LYS A 77 -16.07 -12.22 22.99
CA LYS A 77 -16.93 -13.33 23.45
C LYS A 77 -16.42 -14.01 24.73
N SER A 78 -15.42 -13.44 25.40
CA SER A 78 -14.85 -13.92 26.67
C SER A 78 -15.09 -12.94 27.80
#